data_AF-A0A5K0Z1U6-F1
#
_entry.id   AF-A0A5K0Z1U6-F1
#
_cell.length_a   1.000
_cell.length_b   1.000
_cell.length_c   1.000
_cell.angle_alpha   90.00
_cell.angle_beta   90.00
_cell.angle_gamma   90.00
#
_symmetry.space_group_name_H-M   'P 1'
#
loop_
_entity.id
_entity.type
_entity.pdbx_description
1 polymer ?
#
loop_
_entity_poly.entity_id
_entity_poly.type
_entity_poly.pdbx_seq_one_letter_code
_entity_poly.pdbx_strand_id
1 'polypeptide(L)'
;YVPLQACMHKVPVDSTERGSQWPEQWPLRLEKPPYWLSTSQTGVYGRPAPEDFKADYEHWKHVVNKSYLKGLGINWSTVRNVMDMRAVYGG
;
A
#
# COMPACT_ATOMS: atom_id res chain seq x y z
N TYR A 1 -2.62 10.78 -27.99
CA TYR A 1 -3.74 10.12 -27.28
C TYR A 1 -3.20 8.85 -26.65
N VAL A 2 -3.27 8.71 -25.33
CA VAL A 2 -2.92 7.47 -24.62
C VAL A 2 -4.24 6.94 -24.04
N PRO A 3 -4.77 5.83 -24.56
CA PRO A 3 -5.97 5.24 -23.98
C PRO A 3 -5.69 4.84 -22.54
N LEU A 4 -6.58 5.20 -21.63
CA LEU A 4 -6.54 4.73 -20.24
C LEU A 4 -6.55 3.20 -20.27
N GLN A 5 -5.46 2.59 -19.82
CA GLN A 5 -5.44 1.15 -19.59
C GLN A 5 -6.39 0.84 -18.43
N ALA A 6 -7.12 -0.27 -18.53
CA ALA A 6 -7.97 -0.72 -17.44
C ALA A 6 -7.11 -0.94 -16.18
N CYS A 7 -7.32 -0.13 -15.15
CA CYS A 7 -6.63 -0.26 -13.85
C CYS A 7 -7.22 -1.40 -12.99
N MET A 8 -8.33 -2.00 -13.43
CA MET A 8 -8.98 -3.11 -12.76
C MET A 8 -8.31 -4.43 -13.16
N HIS A 9 -7.89 -5.18 -12.15
CA HIS A 9 -7.36 -6.52 -12.36
C HIS A 9 -8.50 -7.45 -12.80
N LYS A 10 -8.21 -8.37 -13.72
CA LYS A 10 -9.18 -9.40 -14.13
C LYS A 10 -9.46 -10.33 -12.95
N VAL A 11 -10.64 -10.97 -12.98
CA VAL A 11 -10.96 -12.05 -12.04
C VAL A 11 -9.91 -13.16 -12.23
N PRO A 12 -9.27 -13.63 -11.15
CA PRO A 12 -8.22 -14.64 -11.24
C PRO A 12 -8.81 -15.96 -11.75
N VAL A 13 -8.04 -16.64 -12.58
CA VAL A 13 -8.35 -17.98 -13.11
C VAL A 13 -7.53 -19.04 -12.38
N ASP A 14 -6.30 -18.69 -11.95
CA ASP A 14 -5.41 -19.58 -11.20
C ASP A 14 -5.29 -19.14 -9.73
N SER A 15 -5.11 -20.12 -8.83
CA SER A 15 -4.82 -19.92 -7.41
C SER A 15 -3.57 -19.07 -7.11
N THR A 16 -2.66 -18.93 -8.07
CA THR A 16 -1.42 -18.14 -7.96
C THR A 16 -1.59 -16.69 -8.41
N GLU A 17 -2.70 -16.35 -9.04
CA GLU A 17 -2.96 -15.00 -9.54
C GLU A 17 -3.42 -14.04 -8.45
N ARG A 18 -3.13 -12.74 -8.64
CA ARG A 18 -3.64 -11.69 -7.75
C ARG A 18 -5.16 -11.75 -7.67
N GLY A 19 -5.67 -11.77 -6.44
CA GLY A 19 -7.10 -11.82 -6.14
C GLY A 19 -7.62 -13.22 -5.82
N SER A 20 -6.79 -14.26 -5.93
CA SER A 20 -7.16 -15.63 -5.57
C SER A 20 -7.28 -15.85 -4.06
N GLN A 21 -6.62 -15.00 -3.27
CA GLN A 21 -6.62 -15.03 -1.81
C GLN A 21 -7.00 -13.65 -1.26
N TRP A 22 -7.68 -13.64 -0.11
CA TRP A 22 -7.94 -12.42 0.64
C TRP A 22 -6.62 -11.86 1.21
N PRO A 23 -6.43 -10.54 1.21
CA PRO A 23 -5.32 -9.92 1.94
C PRO A 23 -5.53 -10.09 3.45
N GLU A 24 -4.51 -9.70 4.21
CA GLU A 24 -4.65 -9.58 5.67
C GLU A 24 -5.86 -8.74 6.06
N GLN A 25 -6.41 -9.04 7.24
CA GLN A 25 -7.48 -8.23 7.78
C GLN A 25 -6.98 -6.83 8.16
N TRP A 26 -7.89 -5.86 8.14
CA TRP A 26 -7.59 -4.55 8.68
C TRP A 26 -7.36 -4.62 10.20
N PRO A 27 -6.36 -3.91 10.77
CA PRO A 27 -5.43 -2.97 10.11
C PRO A 27 -4.13 -3.60 9.60
N LEU A 28 -3.89 -4.90 9.81
CA LEU A 28 -2.62 -5.58 9.51
C LEU A 28 -2.18 -5.48 8.05
N ARG A 29 -3.12 -5.41 7.09
CA ARG A 29 -2.78 -5.22 5.67
C ARG A 29 -2.00 -3.95 5.36
N LEU A 30 -2.04 -2.95 6.24
CA LEU A 30 -1.21 -1.76 6.11
C LEU A 30 0.27 -2.03 6.36
N GLU A 31 0.61 -3.08 7.09
CA GLU A 31 1.98 -3.34 7.52
C GLU A 31 2.60 -4.51 6.75
N LYS A 32 1.76 -5.39 6.19
CA LYS A 32 2.21 -6.59 5.49
C LYS A 32 2.25 -6.35 3.97
N PRO A 33 3.38 -6.62 3.30
CA PRO A 33 3.42 -6.66 1.85
C PRO A 33 2.38 -7.65 1.32
N PRO A 34 1.54 -7.26 0.35
CA PRO A 34 0.59 -8.19 -0.26
C PRO A 34 1.27 -9.41 -0.88
N TYR A 35 0.62 -10.58 -0.80
CA TYR A 35 1.18 -11.84 -1.29
C TYR A 35 1.48 -11.85 -2.79
N TRP A 36 0.79 -11.00 -3.56
CA TRP A 36 0.97 -10.90 -5.01
C TRP A 36 2.18 -10.03 -5.41
N LEU A 37 2.85 -9.37 -4.47
CA LEU A 37 4.11 -8.69 -4.76
C LEU A 37 5.24 -9.72 -4.85
N SER A 38 5.92 -9.74 -5.99
CA SER A 38 7.05 -10.64 -6.24
C SER A 38 8.36 -9.88 -6.19
N THR A 39 9.42 -10.52 -5.70
CA THR A 39 10.80 -9.99 -5.74
C THR A 39 11.34 -9.88 -7.16
N SER A 40 10.73 -10.57 -8.13
CA SER A 40 11.04 -10.41 -9.55
C SER A 40 10.53 -9.10 -10.16
N GLN A 41 9.54 -8.47 -9.51
CA GLN A 41 8.97 -7.20 -9.95
C GLN A 41 9.70 -6.04 -9.29
N THR A 42 10.10 -5.06 -10.07
CA THR A 42 10.66 -3.80 -9.56
C THR A 42 9.53 -2.90 -9.05
N GLY A 43 9.63 -2.45 -7.81
CA GLY A 43 8.78 -1.44 -7.20
C GLY A 43 9.06 -0.02 -7.73
N VAL A 44 8.32 0.95 -7.20
CA VAL A 44 8.35 2.35 -7.66
C VAL A 44 9.72 2.99 -7.49
N TYR A 45 10.44 2.64 -6.43
CA TYR A 45 11.75 3.24 -6.13
C TYR A 45 12.91 2.36 -6.57
N GLY A 46 12.69 1.45 -7.53
CA GLY A 46 13.75 0.66 -8.17
C GLY A 46 14.24 -0.54 -7.36
N ARG A 47 13.59 -0.85 -6.24
CA ARG A 47 13.87 -2.04 -5.41
C ARG A 47 12.90 -3.16 -5.76
N PRO A 48 13.19 -4.43 -5.45
CA PRO A 48 12.18 -5.47 -5.55
C PRO A 48 10.92 -5.10 -4.73
N ALA A 49 9.74 -5.39 -5.29
CA ALA A 49 8.48 -4.77 -4.88
C ALA A 49 8.11 -4.99 -3.39
N PRO A 50 8.31 -6.19 -2.79
CA PRO A 50 8.07 -6.39 -1.36
C PRO A 50 8.96 -5.52 -0.45
N GLU A 51 10.24 -5.39 -0.81
CA GLU A 51 11.23 -4.60 -0.08
C GLU A 51 10.93 -3.11 -0.20
N ASP A 52 10.48 -2.70 -1.38
CA ASP A 52 10.09 -1.33 -1.67
C ASP A 52 8.86 -0.92 -0.84
N PHE A 53 7.85 -1.78 -0.79
CA PHE A 53 6.67 -1.60 0.06
C PHE A 53 7.05 -1.42 1.53
N LYS A 54 8.00 -2.23 2.03
CA LYS A 54 8.42 -2.17 3.44
C LYS A 54 9.18 -0.88 3.73
N ALA A 55 10.07 -0.46 2.84
CA ALA A 55 10.82 0.78 2.98
C ALA A 55 9.90 2.01 2.98
N ASP A 56 8.94 2.05 2.04
CA ASP A 56 7.95 3.11 1.95
C ASP A 56 7.05 3.16 3.20
N TYR A 57 6.61 2.00 3.70
CA TYR A 57 5.84 1.91 4.95
C TYR A 57 6.58 2.51 6.15
N GLU A 58 7.84 2.12 6.38
CA GLU A 58 8.62 2.63 7.50
C GLU A 58 8.89 4.14 7.38
N HIS A 59 9.14 4.62 6.16
CA HIS A 59 9.29 6.05 5.90
C HIS A 59 8.03 6.83 6.28
N TRP A 60 6.86 6.44 5.77
CA TRP A 60 5.61 7.14 6.04
C TRP A 60 5.16 7.01 7.49
N LYS A 61 5.36 5.85 8.13
CA LYS A 61 5.12 5.68 9.56
C LYS A 61 5.92 6.68 10.39
N HIS A 62 7.18 6.91 10.01
CA HIS A 62 8.02 7.92 10.63
C HIS A 62 7.48 9.33 10.39
N VAL A 63 7.20 9.70 9.14
CA VAL A 63 6.67 11.02 8.76
C VAL A 63 5.35 11.33 9.47
N VAL A 64 4.40 10.40 9.47
CA VAL A 64 3.10 10.58 10.15
C VAL A 64 3.28 10.78 11.65
N ASN A 65 4.08 9.93 12.30
CA ASN A 65 4.29 10.00 13.75
C ASN A 65 5.04 11.26 14.18
N LYS A 66 6.07 11.67 13.42
CA LYS A 66 6.96 12.77 13.81
C LYS A 66 6.46 14.13 13.32
N SER A 67 5.86 14.19 12.14
CA SER A 67 5.47 15.45 11.51
C SER A 67 3.97 15.73 11.66
N TYR A 68 3.10 14.80 11.25
CA TYR A 68 1.66 15.07 11.24
C TYR A 68 1.05 15.02 12.64
N LEU A 69 1.21 13.89 13.34
CA LEU A 69 0.57 13.67 14.64
C LEU A 69 1.08 14.65 15.72
N LYS A 70 2.34 15.07 15.63
CA LYS A 70 3.01 15.89 16.66
C LYS A 70 3.25 17.34 16.25
N GLY A 71 3.47 17.61 14.96
CA GLY A 71 3.97 18.90 14.49
C GLY A 71 2.91 19.90 14.03
N LEU A 72 1.65 19.46 13.83
CA LEU A 72 0.61 20.31 13.21
C LEU A 72 -0.40 20.93 14.19
N GLY A 73 -0.33 20.62 15.49
CA GLY A 73 -1.28 21.17 16.48
C GLY A 73 -2.74 20.75 16.28
N ILE A 74 -2.99 19.75 15.43
CA ILE A 74 -4.32 19.22 15.11
C ILE A 74 -4.78 18.27 16.23
N ASN A 75 -6.04 18.40 16.66
CA ASN A 75 -6.66 17.42 17.56
C ASN A 75 -7.14 16.18 16.79
N TRP A 76 -6.23 15.21 16.66
CA TRP A 76 -6.44 13.96 15.92
C TRP A 76 -7.58 13.08 16.47
N SER A 77 -8.04 13.28 17.71
CA SER A 77 -9.16 12.49 18.27
C SER A 77 -10.49 12.71 17.53
N THR A 78 -10.63 13.84 16.85
CA THR A 78 -11.83 14.21 16.08
C THR A 78 -11.70 13.92 14.59
N VAL A 79 -10.48 13.59 14.13
CA VAL A 79 -10.17 13.32 12.73
C VAL A 79 -10.38 11.84 12.47
N ARG A 80 -11.26 11.51 11.54
CA ARG A 80 -11.39 10.14 11.03
C ARG A 80 -10.19 9.87 10.12
N ASN A 81 -9.42 8.83 10.44
CA ASN A 81 -8.38 8.34 9.56
C ASN A 81 -9.01 7.80 8.27
N VAL A 82 -9.11 8.64 7.26
CA VAL A 82 -9.18 8.21 5.86
C VAL A 82 -7.73 8.06 5.44
N MET A 83 -7.11 6.94 5.84
CA MET A 83 -5.78 6.66 5.32
C MET A 83 -5.94 6.46 3.81
N ASP A 84 -5.32 7.36 3.06
CA ASP A 84 -5.18 7.28 1.62
C ASP A 84 -4.75 5.86 1.28
N MET A 85 -5.62 5.13 0.57
CA MET A 85 -5.36 3.77 0.15
C MET A 85 -4.20 3.85 -0.83
N ARG A 86 -2.97 3.71 -0.30
CA ARG A 86 -1.66 3.69 -0.97
C ARG A 86 -1.82 3.74 -2.49
N ALA A 87 -1.79 4.94 -3.08
CA ALA A 87 -2.08 5.15 -4.51
C ALA A 87 -1.22 4.27 -5.46
N VAL A 88 -0.15 3.66 -4.94
CA VAL A 88 0.73 2.72 -5.65
C VAL A 88 0.41 1.24 -5.35
N TYR A 89 0.24 0.86 -4.07
CA TYR A 89 0.16 -0.55 -3.64
C TYR A 89 -1.23 -1.01 -3.18
N GLY A 90 -2.23 -0.13 -3.25
CA GLY A 90 -3.65 -0.50 -3.26
C GLY A 90 -4.30 -0.88 -1.92
N GLY A 91 -3.60 -0.77 -0.78
CA GLY A 91 -4.18 -0.77 0.58
C GLY A 91 -4.97 -1.99 1.03
#